data_AF-A0A9W8NW31-F1
#
_entry.id   AF-A0A9W8NW31-F1
#
_cell.length_a   1.000
_cell.length_b   1.000
_cell.length_c   1.000
_cell.angle_alpha   90.00
_cell.angle_beta   90.00
_cell.angle_gamma   90.00
#
_symmetry.space_group_name_H-M   'P 1'
#
loop_
_entity.id
_entity.type
_entity.pdbx_description
1 polymer ?
#
loop_
_entity_poly.entity_id
_entity_poly.type
_entity_poly.pdbx_seq_one_letter_code
_entity_poly.pdbx_strand_id
1 'polypeptide(L)'
;MFTIYIAKATANYALPATRPIYERALEVLADRHTAEMCLLFAALERKLGEIDRARAIYAHASQFCDPRVNPQFWSEWNAFEYETGSEDTFREMLRIKRSVQAQFNTEFLIILWRRLLSPDAMAAAEREVGNVPSFVAAKQTGLHPRPVSDATSASAVAPANADEIHISDDEEL
;
A
#
# COMPACT_ATOMS: atom_id res chain seq x y z
N MET A 1 -27.51 -3.35 -7.05
CA MET A 1 -28.31 -2.94 -8.23
C MET A 1 -27.73 -3.47 -9.53
N PHE A 2 -26.45 -3.23 -9.85
CA PHE A 2 -25.81 -3.75 -11.09
C PHE A 2 -25.80 -5.27 -11.22
N THR A 3 -25.69 -6.00 -10.11
CA THR A 3 -25.77 -7.48 -10.09
C THR A 3 -27.05 -8.04 -10.72
N ILE A 4 -28.19 -7.38 -10.53
CA ILE A 4 -29.47 -7.80 -11.11
C ILE A 4 -29.49 -7.54 -12.63
N TYR A 5 -28.95 -6.39 -13.06
CA TYR A 5 -28.83 -6.05 -14.47
C TYR A 5 -27.88 -7.02 -15.21
N ILE A 6 -26.76 -7.37 -14.58
CA ILE A 6 -25.81 -8.35 -15.09
C ILE A 6 -26.50 -9.71 -15.23
N ALA A 7 -27.17 -10.20 -14.19
CA ALA A 7 -27.87 -11.49 -14.22
C ALA A 7 -28.93 -11.54 -15.34
N LYS A 8 -29.70 -10.47 -15.49
CA LYS A 8 -30.71 -10.35 -16.56
C LYS A 8 -30.05 -10.29 -17.94
N ALA A 9 -28.95 -9.58 -18.07
CA ALA A 9 -28.22 -9.47 -19.33
C ALA A 9 -27.54 -10.79 -19.71
N THR A 10 -26.99 -11.54 -18.76
CA THR A 10 -26.45 -12.89 -19.01
C THR A 10 -27.53 -13.91 -19.37
N ALA A 11 -28.76 -13.73 -18.90
CA ALA A 11 -29.87 -14.63 -19.20
C ALA A 11 -30.50 -14.36 -20.57
N ASN A 12 -30.60 -13.08 -20.95
CA ASN A 12 -31.27 -12.65 -22.18
C ASN A 12 -30.33 -12.46 -23.37
N TYR A 13 -29.05 -12.20 -23.11
CA TYR A 13 -28.04 -11.91 -24.12
C TYR A 13 -26.79 -12.76 -23.90
N ALA A 14 -25.94 -12.84 -24.92
CA ALA A 14 -24.65 -13.51 -24.81
C ALA A 14 -23.71 -12.74 -23.85
N LEU A 15 -22.76 -13.47 -23.24
CA LEU A 15 -21.75 -12.93 -22.31
C LEU A 15 -21.07 -11.62 -22.79
N PRO A 16 -20.70 -11.44 -24.08
CA PRO A 16 -20.10 -10.20 -24.58
C PRO A 16 -20.97 -8.95 -24.41
N ALA A 17 -22.30 -9.10 -24.42
CA ALA A 17 -23.23 -7.98 -24.30
C ALA A 17 -23.25 -7.37 -22.89
N THR A 18 -22.68 -8.06 -21.90
CA THR A 18 -22.61 -7.59 -20.51
C THR A 18 -21.45 -6.65 -20.24
N ARG A 19 -20.44 -6.59 -21.13
CA ARG A 19 -19.27 -5.71 -21.02
C ARG A 19 -19.59 -4.23 -20.79
N PRO A 20 -20.44 -3.56 -21.60
CA PRO A 20 -20.77 -2.15 -21.38
C PRO A 20 -21.47 -1.90 -20.04
N ILE A 21 -22.14 -2.92 -19.49
CA ILE A 21 -22.78 -2.81 -18.17
C ILE A 21 -21.72 -2.78 -17.07
N TYR A 22 -20.66 -3.58 -17.19
CA TYR A 22 -19.52 -3.54 -16.28
C TYR A 22 -18.74 -2.23 -16.40
N GLU A 23 -18.44 -1.77 -17.61
CA GLU A 23 -17.76 -0.49 -17.83
C GLU A 23 -18.53 0.67 -17.18
N ARG A 24 -19.86 0.72 -17.42
CA ARG A 24 -20.73 1.70 -16.78
C ARG A 24 -20.78 1.57 -15.26
N ALA A 25 -20.69 0.34 -14.75
CA ALA A 25 -20.62 0.12 -13.31
C ALA A 25 -19.32 0.71 -12.74
N LEU A 26 -18.17 0.49 -13.37
CA LEU A 26 -16.89 1.02 -12.91
C LEU A 26 -16.85 2.55 -12.87
N GLU A 27 -17.57 3.24 -13.76
CA GLU A 27 -17.69 4.70 -13.75
C GLU A 27 -18.53 5.26 -12.59
N VAL A 28 -19.55 4.51 -12.15
CA VAL A 28 -20.61 5.02 -11.26
C VAL A 28 -20.44 4.56 -9.81
N LEU A 29 -19.78 3.42 -9.56
CA LEU A 29 -19.62 2.89 -8.21
C LEU A 29 -18.46 3.55 -7.45
N ALA A 30 -18.64 3.61 -6.13
CA ALA A 30 -17.57 3.98 -5.21
C ALA A 30 -16.55 2.84 -5.04
N ASP A 31 -15.29 3.21 -4.78
CA ASP A 31 -14.09 2.36 -4.76
C ASP A 31 -14.28 0.98 -4.12
N ARG A 32 -14.98 0.91 -2.98
CA ARG A 32 -15.21 -0.35 -2.26
C ARG A 32 -16.00 -1.38 -3.07
N HIS A 33 -17.02 -0.94 -3.79
CA HIS A 33 -17.85 -1.84 -4.60
C HIS A 33 -17.26 -2.05 -6.00
N THR A 34 -16.43 -1.11 -6.47
CA THR A 34 -15.68 -1.21 -7.72
C THR A 34 -14.77 -2.43 -7.72
N ALA A 35 -14.10 -2.73 -6.60
CA ALA A 35 -13.27 -3.92 -6.44
C ALA A 35 -14.04 -5.24 -6.70
N GLU A 36 -15.22 -5.39 -6.10
CA GLU A 36 -16.06 -6.58 -6.28
C GLU A 36 -16.57 -6.70 -7.72
N MET A 37 -16.93 -5.59 -8.35
CA MET A 37 -17.36 -5.58 -9.75
C MET A 37 -16.22 -5.92 -10.70
N CYS A 38 -14.99 -5.45 -10.43
CA CYS A 38 -13.81 -5.83 -11.20
C CYS A 38 -13.52 -7.34 -11.14
N LEU A 39 -13.67 -7.97 -9.97
CA LEU A 39 -13.48 -9.42 -9.80
C LEU A 39 -14.48 -10.21 -10.65
N LEU A 40 -15.75 -9.82 -10.61
CA LEU A 40 -16.79 -10.44 -11.44
C LEU A 40 -16.52 -10.22 -12.94
N PHE A 41 -16.05 -9.03 -13.31
CA PHE A 41 -15.73 -8.71 -14.70
C PHE A 41 -14.54 -9.51 -15.21
N ALA A 42 -13.47 -9.63 -14.42
CA ALA A 42 -12.32 -10.46 -14.75
C ALA A 42 -12.71 -11.95 -14.85
N ALA A 43 -13.57 -12.46 -13.96
CA ALA A 43 -14.10 -13.82 -14.06
C ALA A 43 -14.91 -14.05 -15.34
N LEU A 44 -15.63 -13.03 -15.83
CA LEU A 44 -16.36 -13.10 -17.09
C LEU A 44 -15.42 -13.11 -18.30
N GLU A 45 -14.42 -12.23 -18.36
CA GLU A 45 -13.47 -12.21 -19.49
C GLU A 45 -12.60 -13.47 -19.54
N ARG A 46 -12.28 -14.08 -18.38
CA ARG A 46 -11.67 -15.42 -18.33
C ARG A 46 -12.54 -16.49 -18.98
N LYS A 47 -13.86 -16.47 -18.75
CA LYS A 47 -14.80 -17.40 -19.40
C LYS A 47 -14.92 -17.18 -20.91
N LEU A 48 -14.66 -15.96 -21.37
CA LEU A 48 -14.63 -15.62 -22.79
C LEU A 48 -13.30 -15.96 -23.47
N GLY A 49 -12.26 -16.28 -22.69
CA GLY A 49 -10.91 -16.54 -23.18
C GLY A 49 -10.08 -15.28 -23.45
N GLU A 50 -10.58 -14.10 -23.08
CA GLU A 50 -9.93 -12.81 -23.32
C GLU A 50 -8.96 -12.48 -22.15
N ILE A 51 -7.82 -13.17 -22.13
CA ILE A 51 -6.85 -13.09 -21.02
C ILE A 51 -6.24 -11.70 -20.87
N ASP A 52 -5.90 -11.04 -21.97
CA ASP A 52 -5.27 -9.71 -21.93
C ASP A 52 -6.20 -8.64 -21.36
N ARG A 53 -7.50 -8.74 -21.66
CA ARG A 53 -8.52 -7.86 -21.06
C ARG A 53 -8.72 -8.15 -19.58
N ALA A 54 -8.79 -9.43 -19.20
CA ALA A 54 -8.88 -9.82 -17.80
C ALA A 54 -7.69 -9.24 -16.99
N ARG A 55 -6.47 -9.29 -17.54
CA ARG A 55 -5.28 -8.71 -16.92
C ARG A 55 -5.37 -7.18 -16.78
N ALA A 56 -5.84 -6.47 -17.80
CA ALA A 56 -6.06 -5.04 -17.72
C ALA A 56 -7.08 -4.67 -16.62
N ILE A 57 -8.13 -5.47 -16.45
CA ILE A 57 -9.13 -5.29 -15.39
C ILE A 57 -8.50 -5.52 -14.01
N TYR A 58 -7.68 -6.56 -13.83
CA TYR A 58 -6.96 -6.80 -12.58
C TYR A 58 -6.01 -5.64 -12.24
N ALA A 59 -5.28 -5.10 -13.22
CA ALA A 59 -4.41 -3.94 -13.04
C ALA A 59 -5.21 -2.70 -12.61
N HIS A 60 -6.36 -2.43 -13.24
CA HIS A 60 -7.25 -1.34 -12.83
C HIS A 60 -7.80 -1.56 -11.41
N ALA A 61 -8.26 -2.76 -11.10
CA ALA A 61 -8.78 -3.11 -9.78
C ALA A 61 -7.74 -2.94 -8.67
N SER A 62 -6.46 -3.18 -8.98
CA SER A 62 -5.38 -3.08 -8.00
C SER A 62 -5.19 -1.68 -7.40
N GLN A 63 -5.62 -0.63 -8.10
CA GLN A 63 -5.56 0.76 -7.62
C GLN A 63 -6.51 1.02 -6.45
N PHE A 64 -7.59 0.25 -6.35
CA PHE A 64 -8.63 0.41 -5.33
C PHE A 64 -8.50 -0.63 -4.20
N CYS A 65 -7.71 -1.67 -4.42
CA CYS A 65 -7.56 -2.80 -3.51
C CYS A 65 -6.29 -2.69 -2.66
N ASP A 66 -6.43 -2.20 -1.43
CA ASP A 66 -5.33 -2.25 -0.44
C ASP A 66 -4.98 -3.73 -0.13
N PRO A 67 -3.70 -4.14 -0.31
CA PRO A 67 -3.25 -5.49 0.03
C PRO A 67 -3.50 -5.91 1.49
N ARG A 68 -3.63 -4.95 2.42
CA ARG A 68 -3.88 -5.24 3.84
C ARG A 68 -5.34 -5.54 4.12
N VAL A 69 -6.24 -4.90 3.39
CA VAL A 69 -7.69 -5.00 3.60
C VAL A 69 -8.27 -6.17 2.81
N ASN A 70 -7.80 -6.39 1.58
CA ASN A 70 -8.35 -7.38 0.66
C ASN A 70 -7.30 -8.39 0.18
N PRO A 71 -6.77 -9.28 1.05
CA PRO A 71 -5.79 -10.29 0.65
C PRO A 71 -6.37 -11.31 -0.35
N GLN A 72 -7.69 -11.53 -0.32
CA GLN A 72 -8.36 -12.48 -1.21
C GLN A 72 -8.23 -12.07 -2.69
N PHE A 73 -8.38 -10.79 -3.01
CA PHE A 73 -8.19 -10.26 -4.37
C PHE A 73 -6.81 -10.62 -4.92
N TRP A 74 -5.76 -10.40 -4.12
CA TRP A 74 -4.38 -10.69 -4.51
C TRP A 74 -4.11 -12.19 -4.64
N SER A 75 -4.78 -13.02 -3.85
CA SER A 75 -4.71 -14.48 -4.00
C SER A 75 -5.36 -14.94 -5.30
N GLU A 76 -6.52 -14.38 -5.67
CA GLU A 76 -7.21 -14.70 -6.91
C GLU A 76 -6.42 -14.23 -8.14
N TRP A 77 -5.81 -13.04 -8.09
CA TRP A 77 -4.94 -12.57 -9.18
C TRP A 77 -3.68 -13.44 -9.32
N ASN A 78 -3.08 -13.88 -8.20
CA ASN A 78 -1.96 -14.81 -8.24
C ASN A 78 -2.35 -16.14 -8.91
N ALA A 79 -3.50 -16.73 -8.53
CA ALA A 79 -4.00 -17.94 -9.18
C ALA A 79 -4.29 -17.73 -10.68
N PHE A 80 -4.82 -16.57 -11.06
CA PHE A 80 -5.04 -16.23 -12.46
C PHE A 80 -3.73 -16.21 -13.27
N GLU A 81 -2.70 -15.47 -12.81
CA GLU A 81 -1.42 -15.42 -13.54
C GLU A 81 -0.69 -16.77 -13.51
N TYR A 82 -0.92 -17.61 -12.50
CA TYR A 82 -0.39 -18.97 -12.49
C TYR A 82 -1.04 -19.84 -13.58
N GLU A 83 -2.33 -19.72 -13.80
CA GLU A 83 -3.08 -20.51 -14.78
C GLU A 83 -2.91 -20.02 -16.24
N THR A 84 -2.69 -18.72 -16.44
CA THR A 84 -2.73 -18.10 -17.78
C THR A 84 -1.48 -17.30 -18.16
N GLY A 85 -0.58 -17.04 -17.21
CA GLY A 85 0.53 -16.10 -17.38
C GLY A 85 1.86 -16.73 -17.81
N SER A 86 2.72 -15.87 -18.34
CA SER A 86 4.15 -16.12 -18.50
C SER A 86 4.92 -15.59 -17.28
N GLU A 87 6.19 -16.00 -17.13
CA GLU A 87 7.04 -15.56 -16.01
C GLU A 87 7.14 -14.04 -15.90
N ASP A 88 7.20 -13.34 -17.04
CA ASP A 88 7.27 -11.88 -17.08
C ASP A 88 5.99 -11.21 -16.57
N THR A 89 4.82 -11.73 -16.96
CA THR A 89 3.52 -11.19 -16.49
C THR A 89 3.33 -11.39 -14.99
N PHE A 90 3.81 -12.52 -14.46
CA PHE A 90 3.77 -12.79 -13.03
C PHE A 90 4.69 -11.85 -12.24
N ARG A 91 5.91 -11.60 -12.75
CA ARG A 91 6.84 -10.63 -12.16
C ARG A 91 6.25 -9.21 -12.16
N GLU A 92 5.56 -8.84 -13.23
CA GLU A 92 4.90 -7.54 -13.32
C GLU A 92 3.78 -7.39 -12.29
N MET A 93 2.93 -8.40 -12.11
CA MET A 93 1.92 -8.41 -11.04
C MET A 93 2.54 -8.21 -9.65
N LEU A 94 3.68 -8.84 -9.36
CA LEU A 94 4.39 -8.65 -8.09
C LEU A 94 4.99 -7.24 -7.94
N ARG A 95 5.41 -6.60 -9.03
CA ARG A 95 5.84 -5.19 -9.01
C ARG A 95 4.65 -4.28 -8.70
N ILE A 96 3.52 -4.49 -9.37
CA ILE A 96 2.29 -3.73 -9.12
C ILE A 96 1.89 -3.86 -7.66
N LYS A 97 1.84 -5.08 -7.10
CA LYS A 97 1.53 -5.33 -5.68
C LYS A 97 2.41 -4.51 -4.72
N ARG A 98 3.72 -4.46 -4.97
CA ARG A 98 4.66 -3.67 -4.15
C ARG A 98 4.44 -2.17 -4.32
N SER A 99 4.21 -1.70 -5.55
CA SER A 99 3.96 -0.28 -5.82
C SER A 99 2.67 0.21 -5.15
N VAL A 100 1.60 -0.60 -5.21
CA VAL A 100 0.31 -0.31 -4.58
C VAL A 100 0.45 -0.27 -3.06
N GLN A 101 1.17 -1.22 -2.46
CA GLN A 101 1.46 -1.20 -1.02
C GLN A 101 2.19 0.07 -0.58
N ALA A 102 3.15 0.54 -1.38
CA ALA A 102 3.86 1.78 -1.10
C ALA A 102 2.95 3.01 -1.24
N GLN A 103 2.12 3.05 -2.29
CA GLN A 103 1.15 4.14 -2.53
C GLN A 103 0.15 4.26 -1.38
N PHE A 104 -0.46 3.17 -0.93
CA PHE A 104 -1.41 3.22 0.19
C PHE A 104 -0.74 3.63 1.51
N ASN A 105 0.50 3.23 1.74
CA ASN A 105 1.25 3.70 2.91
C ASN A 105 1.45 5.22 2.86
N THR A 106 1.82 5.78 1.70
CA THR A 106 2.00 7.24 1.56
C THR A 106 0.68 8.00 1.62
N GLU A 107 -0.39 7.49 0.99
CA GLU A 107 -1.72 8.11 1.03
C GLU A 107 -2.27 8.14 2.46
N PHE A 108 -2.12 7.04 3.21
CA PHE A 108 -2.50 7.00 4.62
C PHE A 108 -1.76 8.07 5.42
N LEU A 109 -0.44 8.22 5.22
CA LEU A 109 0.34 9.26 5.87
C LEU A 109 -0.10 10.66 5.45
N ILE A 110 -0.39 10.92 4.18
CA ILE A 110 -0.85 12.23 3.69
C ILE A 110 -2.20 12.60 4.31
N ILE A 111 -3.15 11.66 4.38
CA ILE A 111 -4.46 11.88 5.00
C ILE A 111 -4.29 12.17 6.49
N LEU A 112 -3.42 11.43 7.18
CA LEU A 112 -3.10 11.66 8.59
C LEU A 112 -2.49 13.05 8.82
N TRP A 113 -1.51 13.44 8.01
CA TRP A 113 -0.90 14.77 8.05
C TRP A 113 -1.94 15.88 7.79
N ARG A 114 -2.80 15.71 6.79
CA ARG A 114 -3.87 16.67 6.48
C ARG A 114 -4.88 16.81 7.62
N ARG A 115 -5.20 15.71 8.31
CA ARG A 115 -6.06 15.73 9.51
C ARG A 115 -5.41 16.51 10.64
N LEU A 116 -4.11 16.31 10.86
CA LEU A 116 -3.36 17.00 11.91
C LEU A 116 -3.21 18.49 11.64
N LEU A 117 -2.98 18.89 10.39
CA LEU A 117 -2.90 20.29 9.95
C LEU A 117 -4.27 20.96 9.75
N SER A 118 -5.38 20.27 10.04
CA SER A 118 -6.70 20.89 9.90
C SER A 118 -6.85 22.06 10.87
N PRO A 119 -7.49 23.18 10.45
CA PRO A 119 -7.68 24.36 11.30
C PRO A 119 -8.36 24.02 12.63
N ASP A 120 -9.28 23.05 12.62
CA ASP A 120 -9.99 22.58 13.80
C ASP A 120 -9.08 21.84 14.80
N ALA A 121 -8.14 21.03 14.29
CA ALA A 121 -7.14 20.34 15.12
C ALA A 121 -6.13 21.32 15.70
N MET A 122 -5.71 22.33 14.93
CA MET A 122 -4.81 23.39 15.40
C MET A 122 -5.50 24.29 16.43
N ALA A 123 -6.76 24.66 16.21
CA ALA A 123 -7.55 25.45 17.17
C ALA A 123 -7.84 24.67 18.46
N ALA A 124 -8.01 23.35 18.40
CA ALA A 124 -8.11 22.50 19.58
C ALA A 124 -6.77 22.43 20.35
N ALA A 125 -5.64 22.29 19.63
CA ALA A 125 -4.32 22.30 20.24
C ALA A 125 -3.97 23.65 20.90
N GLU A 126 -4.32 24.78 20.28
CA GLU A 126 -4.13 26.11 20.87
C GLU A 126 -4.95 26.34 22.15
N ARG A 127 -6.17 25.80 22.23
CA ARG A 127 -6.98 25.84 23.45
C ARG A 127 -6.38 25.05 24.60
N GLU A 128 -5.78 23.89 24.30
CA GLU A 128 -5.06 23.09 25.29
C GLU A 128 -3.78 23.81 25.74
N VAL A 129 -3.00 24.39 24.81
CA VAL A 129 -1.77 25.15 25.11
C VAL A 129 -2.06 26.40 25.95
N GLY A 130 -3.19 27.07 25.75
CA GLY A 130 -3.62 28.20 26.57
C GLY A 130 -3.97 27.86 28.03
N ASN A 131 -4.16 26.57 28.34
CA ASN A 131 -4.52 26.09 29.68
C ASN A 131 -3.34 25.41 30.42
N VAL A 132 -2.17 25.28 29.78
CA VAL A 132 -0.97 24.74 30.43
C VAL A 132 -0.18 25.90 31.05
N PRO A 133 0.11 25.89 32.37
CA PRO A 133 0.95 26.92 32.96
C PRO A 133 2.31 26.90 32.26
N SER A 134 2.63 27.99 31.56
CA SER A 134 3.93 28.19 30.95
C SER A 134 5.00 28.14 32.05
N PHE A 135 6.01 27.31 31.84
CA PHE A 135 7.19 27.19 32.70
C PHE A 135 6.92 26.53 34.07
N VAL A 136 7.21 25.22 34.14
CA VAL A 136 7.67 24.61 35.39
C VAL A 136 9.20 24.70 35.39
N ALA A 137 9.75 25.49 36.31
CA ALA A 137 11.19 25.60 36.52
C ALA A 137 11.80 24.20 36.71
N ALA A 138 12.79 23.85 35.88
CA ALA A 138 13.56 22.63 36.04
C ALA A 138 14.24 22.63 37.43
N LYS A 139 13.66 21.93 38.41
CA LYS A 139 14.40 21.58 39.62
C LYS A 139 15.51 20.64 39.20
N GLN A 140 16.72 21.18 39.30
CA GLN A 140 18.02 20.53 39.13
C GLN A 140 17.98 19.08 39.62
N THR A 141 17.85 18.13 38.69
CA THR A 141 18.01 16.71 38.98
C THR A 141 19.47 16.50 39.32
N GLY A 142 19.77 16.33 40.61
CA GLY A 142 21.11 16.00 41.09
C GLY A 142 21.59 14.71 40.43
N LEU A 143 22.61 14.84 39.58
CA LEU A 143 23.35 13.72 39.04
C LEU A 143 24.02 13.00 40.23
N HIS A 144 23.66 11.73 40.46
CA HIS A 144 24.44 10.90 41.37
C HIS A 144 25.85 10.71 40.79
N PRO A 145 26.94 11.03 41.53
CA PRO A 145 28.28 10.79 41.04
C PRO A 145 28.52 9.28 40.97
N ARG A 146 28.92 8.79 39.78
CA ARG A 146 29.46 7.43 39.65
C ARG A 146 30.82 7.41 40.36
N PRO A 147 31.08 6.48 41.30
CA PRO A 147 32.39 6.40 41.94
C PRO A 147 33.45 6.02 40.92
N VAL A 148 34.45 6.88 40.79
CA VAL A 148 35.70 6.62 40.08
C VAL A 148 36.58 5.73 40.96
N SER A 149 36.90 4.55 40.47
CA SER A 149 38.08 3.79 40.91
C SER A 149 39.04 3.74 39.73
N ASP A 150 40.13 4.49 39.85
CA ASP A 150 41.24 4.54 38.91
C ASP A 150 41.97 3.20 38.78
N ALA A 151 42.67 3.09 37.65
CA ALA A 151 43.70 2.11 37.25
C ALA A 151 43.21 0.77 36.66
N THR A 152 43.04 0.70 35.33
CA THR A 152 44.12 0.29 34.40
C THR A 152 43.64 0.42 32.94
N SER A 153 44.50 0.98 32.10
CA SER A 153 44.32 1.35 30.69
C SER A 153 43.96 0.20 29.73
N ALA A 154 42.88 0.36 28.96
CA ALA A 154 42.73 -0.21 27.61
C ALA A 154 41.73 0.64 26.80
N SER A 155 42.22 1.27 25.73
CA SER A 155 41.44 2.08 24.79
C SER A 155 40.55 1.19 23.92
N ALA A 156 39.23 1.43 23.91
CA ALA A 156 38.27 0.74 23.06
C ALA A 156 37.43 1.75 22.26
N VAL A 157 37.96 2.02 21.07
CA VAL A 157 37.36 2.36 19.76
C VAL A 157 35.83 2.54 19.70
N ALA A 158 35.43 3.71 19.19
CA ALA A 158 34.07 4.04 18.78
C ALA A 158 33.59 3.18 17.58
N PRO A 159 32.34 2.67 17.56
CA PRO A 159 31.82 1.98 16.39
C PRO A 159 31.40 3.00 15.32
N ALA A 160 32.31 3.25 14.38
CA ALA A 160 32.00 3.88 13.11
C ALA A 160 31.54 2.80 12.11
N ASN A 161 30.39 3.06 11.48
CA ASN A 161 29.67 2.27 10.48
C ASN A 161 30.56 1.37 9.61
N ALA A 162 30.46 0.05 9.80
CA ALA A 162 31.11 -0.96 8.98
C ALA A 162 30.05 -1.57 8.06
N ASP A 163 30.00 -1.10 6.82
CA ASP A 163 29.74 -1.90 5.60
C ASP A 163 29.88 -0.98 4.37
N GLU A 164 31.09 -0.43 4.18
CA GLU A 164 31.54 0.04 2.87
C GLU A 164 32.11 -1.17 2.11
N ILE A 165 31.43 -1.53 1.02
CA ILE A 165 31.82 -2.64 0.14
C ILE A 165 32.94 -2.12 -0.78
N HIS A 166 34.15 -2.65 -0.63
CA HIS A 166 35.29 -2.33 -1.48
C HIS A 166 35.09 -2.97 -2.87
N ILE A 167 34.86 -2.13 -3.89
CA ILE A 167 35.01 -2.48 -5.30
C ILE A 167 36.51 -2.60 -5.58
N SER A 168 37.00 -3.82 -5.84
CA SER A 168 38.31 -4.03 -6.46
C SER A 168 38.12 -4.05 -7.97
N ASP A 169 38.31 -2.89 -8.57
CA ASP A 169 38.65 -2.73 -9.98
C ASP A 169 40.17 -2.93 -10.06
N ASP A 170 40.66 -3.94 -10.78
CA ASP A 170 41.98 -3.90 -11.42
C ASP A 170 42.12 -5.03 -12.47
N GLU A 171 42.38 -4.57 -13.68
CA GLU A 171 42.54 -5.27 -14.96
C GLU A 171 43.90 -6.01 -15.09
N GLU A 172 43.90 -6.97 -16.02
CA GLU A 172 45.02 -7.45 -16.88
C GLU A 172 46.26 -8.15 -16.30
N LEU A 173 46.34 -9.47 -16.58
CA LEU A 173 47.42 -10.09 -17.38
C LEU A 173 46.96 -11.43 -17.98
#